data_AF-A0A2D4PHR4-F1
#
_entry.id   AF-A0A2D4PHR4-F1
#
_cell.length_a   1.000
_cell.length_b   1.000
_cell.length_c   1.000
_cell.angle_alpha   90.00
_cell.angle_beta   90.00
_cell.angle_gamma   90.00
#
_symmetry.space_group_name_H-M   'P 1'
#
loop_
_entity.id
_entity.type
_entity.pdbx_description
1 polymer ?
#
loop_
_entity_poly.entity_id
_entity_poly.type
_entity_poly.pdbx_seq_one_letter_code
_entity_poly.pdbx_strand_id
1 'polypeptide(L)'
;KAKELILKFCTDAENRVGSNGIEEIKSHAFFEGVDWAHIRERPAAITIEIKSIDDTSNFDEFPESDILQPVPNTTEPDFKSKDWVFLNYTYKRFEGLTQRGSIPSYMKAGKL
;
A
#
# COMPACT_ATOMS: atom_id res chain seq x y z
N LYS A 1 -8.85 8.75 -27.83
CA LYS A 1 -8.53 7.71 -26.82
C LYS A 1 -7.81 8.28 -25.60
N ALA A 2 -6.53 8.67 -25.67
CA ALA A 2 -5.77 9.13 -24.49
C ALA A 2 -6.30 10.43 -23.84
N LYS A 3 -6.43 11.51 -24.63
CA LYS A 3 -6.96 12.81 -24.15
C LYS A 3 -8.33 12.68 -23.47
N GLU A 4 -9.21 11.87 -24.05
CA GLU A 4 -10.55 11.63 -23.52
C GLU A 4 -10.50 10.94 -22.15
N LEU A 5 -9.68 9.89 -22.00
CA LEU A 5 -9.50 9.20 -20.73
C LEU A 5 -8.98 10.15 -19.65
N ILE A 6 -7.99 10.98 -19.98
CA ILE A 6 -7.43 11.99 -19.06
C ILE A 6 -8.53 12.94 -18.58
N LEU A 7 -9.32 13.50 -19.49
CA LEU A 7 -10.42 14.40 -19.12
C LEU A 7 -11.50 13.71 -18.27
N LYS A 8 -11.78 12.43 -18.54
CA LYS A 8 -12.71 11.61 -17.74
C LYS A 8 -12.19 11.31 -16.33
N PHE A 9 -10.87 11.29 -16.11
CA PHE A 9 -10.30 11.24 -14.76
C PHE A 9 -10.28 12.62 -14.10
N CYS A 10 -9.96 13.66 -14.87
CA CYS A 10 -9.85 15.05 -14.41
C CYS A 10 -11.20 15.78 -14.40
N THR A 11 -12.15 15.23 -13.66
CA THR A 11 -13.50 15.80 -13.46
C THR A 11 -13.93 15.62 -11.99
N ASP A 12 -15.11 16.13 -11.64
CA ASP A 12 -15.70 15.99 -10.31
C ASP A 12 -15.94 14.53 -9.93
N ALA A 13 -16.10 14.25 -8.64
CA ALA A 13 -16.08 12.88 -8.12
C ALA A 13 -17.22 12.03 -8.71
N GLU A 14 -18.38 12.64 -8.92
CA GLU A 14 -19.59 12.01 -9.42
C GLU A 14 -19.46 11.59 -10.89
N ASN A 15 -18.75 12.39 -11.70
CA ASN A 15 -18.58 12.15 -13.14
C ASN A 15 -17.28 11.42 -13.50
N ARG A 16 -16.39 11.19 -12.53
CA ARG A 16 -15.10 10.56 -12.77
C ARG A 16 -15.26 9.12 -13.25
N VAL A 17 -14.55 8.75 -14.30
CA VAL A 17 -14.50 7.34 -14.75
C VAL A 17 -13.94 6.45 -13.62
N GLY A 18 -14.64 5.36 -13.34
CA GLY A 18 -14.33 4.46 -12.23
C GLY A 18 -15.18 4.68 -10.98
N SER A 19 -16.02 5.72 -10.94
CA SER A 19 -16.89 6.00 -9.78
C SER A 19 -17.95 4.92 -9.56
N ASN A 20 -18.42 4.25 -10.61
CA ASN A 20 -19.30 3.08 -10.49
C ASN A 20 -18.54 1.73 -10.56
N GLY A 21 -17.21 1.78 -10.52
CA GLY A 21 -16.36 0.60 -10.50
C GLY A 21 -15.32 0.56 -11.63
N ILE A 22 -14.35 -0.33 -11.44
CA ILE A 22 -13.15 -0.43 -12.30
C ILE A 22 -13.45 -0.80 -13.76
N GLU A 23 -14.61 -1.41 -14.05
CA GLU A 23 -14.98 -1.84 -15.39
C GLU A 23 -15.16 -0.68 -16.37
N GLU A 24 -15.55 0.51 -15.89
CA GLU A 24 -15.60 1.73 -16.71
C GLU A 24 -14.21 2.13 -17.24
N ILE A 25 -13.16 1.89 -16.43
CA ILE A 25 -11.78 2.17 -16.81
C ILE A 25 -11.30 1.07 -17.78
N LYS A 26 -11.51 -0.21 -17.44
CA LYS A 26 -11.05 -1.35 -18.26
C LYS A 26 -11.66 -1.38 -19.67
N SER A 27 -12.93 -0.99 -19.80
CA SER A 27 -13.67 -0.98 -21.06
C SER A 27 -13.38 0.26 -21.93
N HIS A 28 -12.64 1.24 -21.42
CA HIS A 28 -12.33 2.45 -22.17
C HIS A 28 -11.45 2.13 -23.39
N ALA A 29 -11.75 2.75 -24.54
CA ALA A 29 -11.08 2.49 -25.82
C ALA A 29 -9.55 2.74 -25.82
N PHE A 30 -9.03 3.46 -24.81
CA PHE A 30 -7.59 3.63 -24.60
C PHE A 30 -6.89 2.31 -24.24
N PHE A 31 -7.57 1.41 -23.53
CA PHE A 31 -7.06 0.11 -23.11
C PHE A 31 -7.52 -1.03 -24.03
N GLU A 32 -7.94 -0.72 -25.26
CA GLU A 32 -8.27 -1.73 -26.25
C GLU A 32 -7.06 -2.66 -26.48
N GLY A 33 -7.29 -3.97 -26.38
CA GLY A 33 -6.25 -4.99 -26.53
C GLY A 33 -5.44 -5.27 -25.25
N VAL A 34 -5.73 -4.61 -24.13
CA VAL A 34 -5.13 -4.96 -22.84
C VAL A 34 -5.80 -6.24 -22.31
N ASP A 35 -4.99 -7.29 -22.14
CA ASP A 35 -5.40 -8.49 -21.41
C ASP A 35 -5.25 -8.25 -19.90
N TRP A 36 -6.36 -7.88 -19.26
CA TRP A 36 -6.40 -7.62 -17.83
C TRP A 36 -6.21 -8.86 -16.96
N ALA A 37 -6.51 -10.06 -17.47
CA ALA A 37 -6.38 -11.30 -16.72
C ALA A 37 -4.91 -11.70 -16.57
N HIS A 38 -4.11 -11.52 -17.64
CA HIS A 38 -2.72 -11.95 -17.70
C HIS A 38 -1.71 -10.79 -17.72
N ILE A 39 -2.13 -9.58 -17.37
CA ILE A 39 -1.27 -8.38 -17.43
C ILE A 39 0.04 -8.52 -16.64
N ARG A 40 0.04 -9.31 -15.55
CA ARG A 40 1.20 -9.55 -14.69
C ARG A 40 2.18 -10.59 -15.24
N GLU A 41 1.76 -11.38 -16.22
CA GLU A 41 2.57 -12.43 -16.85
C GLU A 41 3.40 -11.87 -18.00
N ARG A 42 3.01 -10.70 -18.52
CA ARG A 42 3.73 -10.01 -19.58
C ARG A 42 4.98 -9.32 -19.02
N PRO A 43 6.09 -9.29 -19.78
CA PRO A 43 7.27 -8.53 -19.37
C PRO A 43 6.91 -7.05 -19.20
N ALA A 44 7.47 -6.41 -18.17
CA ALA A 44 7.31 -4.97 -17.96
C ALA A 44 7.86 -4.20 -19.17
N ALA A 45 7.17 -3.14 -19.58
CA ALA A 45 7.59 -2.32 -20.72
C ALA A 45 8.90 -1.55 -20.44
N ILE A 46 9.17 -1.26 -19.16
CA ILE A 46 10.38 -0.59 -18.69
C ILE A 46 11.05 -1.54 -17.70
N THR A 47 12.26 -1.97 -18.02
CA THR A 47 13.10 -2.77 -17.12
C THR A 47 13.86 -1.85 -16.18
N ILE A 48 13.91 -2.20 -14.90
CA ILE A 48 14.68 -1.48 -13.88
C ILE A 48 16.00 -2.23 -13.68
N GLU A 49 17.11 -1.49 -13.70
CA GLU A 49 18.41 -2.04 -13.35
C GLU A 49 18.59 -2.02 -11.83
N ILE A 50 18.97 -3.15 -11.26
CA ILE A 50 19.22 -3.32 -9.83
C ILE A 50 20.64 -3.85 -9.69
N LYS A 51 21.51 -3.07 -9.02
CA LYS A 51 22.93 -3.39 -8.87
C LYS A 51 23.21 -4.32 -7.69
N SER A 52 22.42 -4.20 -6.61
CA SER A 52 22.56 -4.99 -5.38
C SER A 52 21.25 -5.01 -4.58
N ILE A 53 21.19 -5.81 -3.51
CA ILE A 53 20.00 -5.94 -2.65
C ILE A 53 19.69 -4.65 -1.85
N ASP A 54 20.71 -3.83 -1.64
CA ASP A 54 20.68 -2.54 -0.93
C ASP A 54 20.81 -1.34 -1.89
N ASP A 55 20.64 -1.56 -3.20
CA ASP A 55 20.71 -0.50 -4.20
C ASP A 55 19.55 0.50 -4.04
N THR A 56 19.88 1.73 -3.65
CA THR A 56 18.94 2.85 -3.53
C THR A 56 18.97 3.80 -4.73
N SER A 57 19.67 3.48 -5.82
CA SER A 57 19.86 4.42 -6.96
C SER A 57 18.61 4.71 -7.79
N ASN A 58 17.54 3.94 -7.61
CA ASN A 58 16.22 4.18 -8.22
C ASN A 58 15.31 5.08 -7.35
N PHE A 59 15.85 5.68 -6.28
CA PHE A 59 15.14 6.62 -5.41
C PHE A 59 15.81 8.00 -5.47
N ASP A 60 15.03 9.05 -5.22
CA ASP A 60 15.55 10.40 -5.08
C ASP A 60 16.32 10.55 -3.75
N GLU A 61 17.41 11.31 -3.79
CA GLU A 61 18.10 11.75 -2.57
C GLU A 61 17.33 12.91 -1.95
N PHE A 62 16.87 12.73 -0.71
CA PHE A 62 16.25 13.79 0.06
C PHE A 62 17.25 14.34 1.09
N PRO A 63 17.24 15.66 1.35
CA PRO A 63 18.00 16.20 2.46
C PRO A 63 17.51 15.60 3.78
N GLU A 64 18.39 15.56 4.79
CA GLU A 64 17.99 15.20 6.15
C GLU A 64 16.85 16.11 6.60
N SER A 65 15.70 15.51 6.92
CA SER A 65 14.54 16.22 7.42
C SER A 65 14.64 16.37 8.94
N ASP A 66 14.33 17.55 9.45
CA ASP A 66 14.27 17.83 10.91
C ASP A 66 13.28 16.90 11.64
N ILE A 67 12.32 16.29 10.92
CA ILE A 67 11.35 15.33 11.46
C ILE A 67 12.02 14.01 11.86
N LEU A 68 13.15 13.67 11.24
CA LEU A 68 13.93 12.47 11.54
C LEU A 68 14.92 12.68 12.70
N GLN A 69 15.09 13.93 13.14
CA GLN A 69 15.89 14.18 14.33
C GLN A 69 15.19 13.57 15.53
N PRO A 70 15.90 12.78 16.36
CA PRO A 70 15.33 12.24 17.57
C PRO A 70 14.81 13.40 18.42
N VAL A 71 13.49 13.49 18.58
CA VAL A 71 12.94 14.39 19.59
C VAL A 71 13.51 13.94 20.93
N PRO A 72 14.09 14.84 21.74
CA PRO A 72 14.53 14.47 23.07
C PRO A 72 13.32 13.86 23.79
N ASN A 73 13.50 12.69 24.39
CA ASN A 73 12.47 12.05 25.20
C ASN A 73 12.14 13.01 26.35
N THR A 74 11.17 13.90 26.15
CA THR A 74 10.52 14.58 27.26
C THR A 74 9.78 13.48 28.00
N THR A 75 10.27 13.15 29.19
CA THR A 75 9.64 12.25 30.14
C THR A 75 8.33 12.88 30.62
N GLU A 76 7.34 12.92 29.75
CA GLU A 76 5.95 13.12 30.11
C GLU A 76 5.52 11.84 30.85
N PRO A 77 5.02 11.94 32.10
CA PRO A 77 4.85 10.79 33.01
C PRO A 77 3.71 9.84 32.63
N ASP A 78 3.09 9.99 31.45
CA ASP A 78 1.92 9.23 31.03
C ASP A 78 2.27 8.13 30.00
N PHE A 79 3.22 7.27 30.35
CA PHE A 79 3.62 6.11 29.53
C PHE A 79 2.44 5.15 29.25
N LYS A 80 1.43 5.11 30.14
CA LYS A 80 0.32 4.16 29.99
C LYS A 80 -0.64 4.53 28.88
N SER A 81 -0.86 5.81 28.56
CA SER A 81 -1.80 6.23 27.51
C SER A 81 -1.23 6.08 26.09
N LYS A 82 0.08 6.27 25.94
CA LYS A 82 0.79 6.17 24.64
C LYS A 82 0.89 4.74 24.11
N ASP A 83 0.98 3.73 24.97
CA ASP A 83 1.11 2.34 24.49
C ASP A 83 -0.19 1.78 23.88
N TRP A 84 -1.37 2.27 24.31
CA TRP A 84 -2.65 1.82 23.76
C TRP A 84 -2.85 2.22 22.30
N VAL A 85 -2.29 3.35 21.85
CA VAL A 85 -2.46 3.79 20.45
C VAL A 85 -1.69 2.90 19.46
N PHE A 86 -0.78 2.06 19.96
CA PHE A 86 -0.04 1.06 19.18
C PHE A 86 -0.56 -0.37 19.39
N LEU A 87 -1.68 -0.55 20.10
CA LEU A 87 -2.31 -1.85 20.25
C LEU A 87 -2.65 -2.44 18.87
N ASN A 88 -2.25 -3.68 18.62
CA ASN A 88 -2.39 -4.38 17.32
C ASN A 88 -1.56 -3.82 16.15
N TYR A 89 -0.60 -2.92 16.41
CA TYR A 89 0.30 -2.40 15.38
C TYR A 89 1.28 -3.47 14.87
N THR A 90 1.67 -4.42 15.73
CA THR A 90 2.64 -5.47 15.38
C THR A 90 2.06 -6.40 14.31
N TYR A 91 2.66 -6.36 13.12
CA TYR A 91 2.37 -7.27 12.02
C TYR A 91 3.57 -8.19 11.75
N LYS A 92 3.31 -9.50 11.67
CA LYS A 92 4.31 -10.50 11.28
C LYS A 92 3.74 -11.44 10.23
N ARG A 93 4.16 -11.25 8.98
CA ARG A 93 3.62 -11.93 7.78
C ARG A 93 3.55 -13.46 7.87
N PHE A 94 4.51 -14.08 8.56
CA PHE A 94 4.66 -15.53 8.60
C PHE A 94 4.33 -16.15 9.96
N GLU A 95 3.83 -15.37 10.91
CA GLU A 95 3.27 -15.90 12.16
C GLU A 95 1.76 -16.04 12.01
N GLY A 96 1.21 -17.19 12.44
CA GLY A 96 -0.16 -17.66 12.16
C GLY A 96 -1.32 -16.78 12.65
N LEU A 97 -1.03 -15.60 13.20
CA LEU A 97 -2.02 -14.57 13.55
C LEU A 97 -2.34 -13.61 12.39
N THR A 98 -1.47 -13.50 11.37
CA THR A 98 -1.68 -12.58 10.23
C THR A 98 -2.14 -13.26 8.95
N GLN A 99 -2.06 -14.60 8.88
CA GLN A 99 -2.83 -15.34 7.89
C GLN A 99 -4.30 -15.18 8.24
N ARG A 100 -5.14 -14.82 7.26
CA ARG A 100 -6.60 -14.95 7.34
C ARG A 100 -6.98 -16.43 7.40
N GLY A 101 -6.59 -17.10 8.48
CA GLY A 101 -6.83 -18.49 8.79
C GLY A 101 -7.43 -18.60 10.20
N SER A 102 -7.99 -19.76 10.50
CA SER A 102 -8.65 -20.00 11.78
C SER A 102 -7.68 -19.82 12.94
N ILE A 103 -8.09 -19.05 13.96
CA ILE A 103 -7.34 -18.94 15.22
C ILE A 103 -7.06 -20.36 15.75
N PRO A 104 -5.78 -20.70 16.04
CA PRO A 104 -5.45 -22.00 16.60
C PRO A 104 -6.28 -22.32 17.84
N SER A 105 -6.84 -23.53 17.90
CA SER A 105 -7.80 -23.95 18.93
C SER A 105 -7.27 -23.80 20.37
N TYR A 106 -5.96 -23.90 20.57
CA TYR A 106 -5.33 -23.74 21.88
C TYR A 106 -5.43 -22.31 22.44
N MET A 107 -5.65 -21.29 21.60
CA MET A 107 -5.87 -19.91 22.05
C MET A 107 -7.32 -19.66 22.51
N LYS A 108 -8.25 -20.60 22.31
CA LYS A 108 -9.64 -20.50 22.83
C LYS A 108 -9.79 -20.91 24.29
N ALA A 109 -8.76 -21.53 24.88
CA ALA A 109 -8.82 -22.15 26.21
C ALA A 109 -8.32 -21.23 27.35
N GLY A 110 -8.55 -19.93 27.25
CA GLY A 110 -8.17 -18.93 28.25
C GLY A 110 -9.35 -18.07 28.70
N LYS A 111 -10.41 -18.70 29.20
CA LYS A 111 -11.41 -18.02 30.03
C LYS A 111 -11.48 -18.74 31.37
N LEU A 112 -10.81 -18.16 32.37
CA LEU A 112 -11.25 -18.14 33.77
C LEU A 112 -11.60 -16.70 34.09
#